data_AF-Q1GI91-F1
#
_entry.id   AF-Q1GI91-F1
#
_cell.length_a   1.000
_cell.length_b   1.000
_cell.length_c   1.000
_cell.angle_alpha   90.00
_cell.angle_beta   90.00
_cell.angle_gamma   90.00
#
_symmetry.space_group_name_H-M   'P 1'
#
loop_
_entity.id
_entity.type
_entity.pdbx_description
1 polymer ?
#
loop_
_entity_poly.entity_id
_entity_poly.type
_entity_poly.pdbx_seq_one_letter_code
_entity_poly.pdbx_strand_id
1 'polypeptide(L)' 'MIVILALLVGAALGAYKARKRGGNLADMLQYGAVYGMIFGILGLFATIVTHRMMI' A
#
# COMPACT_ATOMS: atom_id res chain seq x y z
N MET A 1 -6.22 -0.94 -12.28
CA MET A 1 -7.09 -1.15 -11.11
C MET A 1 -6.54 -0.35 -9.94
N ILE A 2 -7.33 0.53 -9.34
CA ILE A 2 -6.87 1.47 -8.29
C ILE A 2 -6.27 0.70 -7.09
N VAL A 3 -6.87 -0.42 -6.70
CA VAL A 3 -6.40 -1.28 -5.59
C VAL A 3 -4.94 -1.73 -5.77
N ILE A 4 -4.59 -2.30 -6.93
CA ILE A 4 -3.25 -2.86 -7.17
C ILE A 4 -2.21 -1.73 -7.14
N LEU A 5 -2.52 -0.59 -7.76
CA LEU A 5 -1.61 0.54 -7.81
C LEU A 5 -1.38 1.13 -6.42
N ALA A 6 -2.44 1.27 -5.61
CA ALA A 6 -2.33 1.70 -4.22
C ALA A 6 -1.49 0.71 -3.41
N LEU A 7 -1.75 -0.60 -3.51
CA LEU A 7 -1.01 -1.64 -2.80
C LEU A 7 0.49 -1.58 -3.10
N LEU A 8 0.87 -1.47 -4.37
CA LEU A 8 2.28 -1.40 -4.77
C LEU A 8 2.97 -0.14 -4.25
N VAL A 9 2.29 1.02 -4.31
CA VAL A 9 2.79 2.27 -3.75
C VAL A 9 2.97 2.16 -2.24
N GLY A 10 1.98 1.63 -1.53
CA GLY A 10 2.06 1.37 -0.10
C GLY A 10 3.25 0.47 0.24
N ALA A 11 3.36 -0.67 -0.44
CA ALA A 11 4.44 -1.62 -0.18
C ALA A 11 5.83 -1.02 -0.42
N ALA A 12 6.00 -0.25 -1.51
CA ALA A 12 7.25 0.44 -1.79
C ALA A 12 7.59 1.49 -0.72
N LEU A 13 6.60 2.28 -0.27
CA LEU A 13 6.78 3.28 0.78
C LEU A 13 7.13 2.63 2.14
N GLY A 14 6.47 1.53 2.50
CA GLY A 14 6.75 0.77 3.71
C GLY A 14 8.18 0.23 3.70
N ALA A 15 8.56 -0.48 2.64
CA ALA A 15 9.91 -1.02 2.49
C ALA A 15 10.98 0.08 2.48
N TYR A 16 10.73 1.21 1.80
CA TYR A 16 11.62 2.38 1.81
C TYR A 16 11.79 2.95 3.23
N LYS A 17 10.71 3.05 3.99
CA LYS A 17 10.73 3.58 5.36
C LYS A 17 11.51 2.68 6.32
N ALA A 18 11.35 1.35 6.20
CA ALA A 18 12.16 0.38 6.93
C ALA A 18 13.64 0.50 6.58
N ARG A 19 13.96 0.56 5.28
CA ARG A 19 15.35 0.74 4.80
C ARG A 19 15.98 2.03 5.33
N LYS A 20 15.25 3.15 5.32
CA LYS A 20 15.73 4.44 5.86
C LYS A 20 16.02 4.39 7.36
N ARG A 21 15.40 3.46 8.09
CA ARG A 21 15.62 3.22 9.53
C ARG A 21 16.72 2.19 9.81
N GLY A 22 17.41 1.69 8.78
CA GLY A 22 18.44 0.67 8.91
C GLY A 22 17.89 -0.75 9.12
N GLY A 23 16.60 -0.99 8.82
CA GLY A 23 15.98 -2.31 8.92
C GLY A 23 16.57 -3.31 7.92
N ASN A 24 16.56 -4.58 8.28
CA ASN A 24 16.99 -5.68 7.43
C ASN A 24 15.91 -6.08 6.40
N LEU A 25 16.16 -7.13 5.61
CA LEU A 25 15.19 -7.60 4.61
C LEU A 25 13.83 -7.98 5.22
N ALA A 26 13.82 -8.63 6.39
CA ALA A 26 12.59 -9.01 7.07
C ALA A 26 11.79 -7.77 7.50
N ASP A 27 12.46 -6.73 8.01
CA ASP A 27 11.82 -5.45 8.35
C ASP A 27 11.21 -4.77 7.13
N MET A 28 11.95 -4.77 6.01
CA MET A 28 11.47 -4.21 4.74
C MET A 28 10.22 -4.94 4.24
N LEU A 29 10.20 -6.28 4.32
CA LEU A 29 9.05 -7.08 3.94
C LEU A 29 7.85 -6.87 4.87
N GLN A 30 8.07 -6.79 6.19
CA GLN A 30 7.00 -6.53 7.15
C GLN A 30 6.40 -5.13 6.97
N TYR A 31 7.23 -4.09 6.90
CA TYR A 31 6.74 -2.74 6.66
C TYR A 31 6.07 -2.61 5.30
N GLY A 32 6.65 -3.24 4.26
CA GLY A 32 6.03 -3.29 2.93
C GLY A 32 4.67 -3.97 2.96
N ALA A 33 4.53 -5.10 3.64
CA ALA A 33 3.25 -5.79 3.79
C ALA A 33 2.22 -4.93 4.53
N VAL A 34 2.59 -4.32 5.67
CA VAL A 34 1.69 -3.47 6.45
C VAL A 34 1.22 -2.26 5.65
N TYR A 35 2.15 -1.52 5.04
CA TYR A 35 1.78 -0.35 4.23
C TYR A 35 0.99 -0.75 2.97
N GLY A 36 1.36 -1.87 2.34
CA GLY A 36 0.65 -2.41 1.18
C GLY A 36 -0.80 -2.79 1.50
N MET A 37 -1.05 -3.41 2.66
CA MET A 37 -2.41 -3.70 3.13
C MET A 37 -3.21 -2.41 3.38
N ILE A 38 -2.63 -1.43 4.07
CA ILE A 38 -3.30 -0.15 4.36
C ILE A 38 -3.68 0.56 3.05
N PHE A 39 -2.73 0.71 2.13
CA PHE A 39 -3.01 1.36 0.85
C PHE A 39 -3.95 0.53 -0.03
N GLY A 40 -3.85 -0.80 -0.01
CA GLY A 40 -4.77 -1.69 -0.71
C GLY A 40 -6.21 -1.49 -0.25
N ILE A 41 -6.44 -1.40 1.06
CA ILE A 41 -7.76 -1.11 1.65
C ILE A 41 -8.24 0.29 1.23
N LEU A 42 -7.37 1.31 1.29
CA LEU A 42 -7.71 2.66 0.81
C LEU A 42 -8.06 2.66 -0.69
N GLY A 43 -7.31 1.93 -1.51
CA GLY A 43 -7.57 1.77 -2.93
C GLY A 43 -8.89 1.04 -3.22
N LEU A 44 -9.27 0.08 -2.38
CA LEU A 44 -10.57 -0.60 -2.45
C LEU A 44 -11.71 0.40 -2.21
N PHE A 45 -11.63 1.18 -1.13
CA PHE A 45 -12.62 2.22 -0.86
C PHE A 45 -12.67 3.26 -1.97
N ALA A 46 -11.52 3.73 -2.46
CA ALA A 46 -11.45 4.66 -3.58
C ALA A 46 -12.10 4.09 -4.84
N THR A 47 -11.91 2.79 -5.12
CA THR A 47 -12.55 2.10 -6.25
C THR A 47 -14.08 2.10 -6.08
N ILE A 48 -14.58 1.69 -4.92
CA ILE A 48 -16.02 1.60 -4.64
C ILE A 48 -16.66 2.99 -4.74
N VAL A 49 -16.09 4.00 -4.09
CA VAL A 49 -16.62 5.37 -4.11
C VAL A 49 -16.65 5.90 -5.54
N THR A 50 -15.55 5.77 -6.28
CA THR A 50 -15.49 6.21 -7.69
C THR A 50 -16.58 5.52 -8.51
N HIS A 51 -16.72 4.21 -8.35
CA HIS A 51 -17.72 3.43 -9.08
C HIS A 51 -19.16 3.83 -8.72
N ARG A 52 -19.44 4.13 -7.44
CA ARG A 52 -20.77 4.53 -6.95
C ARG A 52 -21.15 5.98 -7.28
N MET A 53 -20.17 6.84 -7.54
CA MET A 53 -20.43 8.23 -7.90
C MET A 53 -20.55 8.43 -9.42
N MET A 54 -19.95 7.53 -10.21
CA MET A 54 -19.94 7.61 -11.68
C MET A 54 -21.07 6.82 -12.35
N ILE A 55 -21.77 5.96 -11.60
CA ILE A 55 -22.90 5.12 -12.03
C ILE A 55 -24.08 5.41 -11.12
#